data_AF-A0A7L1I8M7-F1
#
_entry.id   AF-A0A7L1I8M7-F1
#
_cell.length_a   1.000
_cell.length_b   1.000
_cell.length_c   1.000
_cell.angle_alpha   90.00
_cell.angle_beta   90.00
_cell.angle_gamma   90.00
#
_symmetry.space_group_name_H-M   'P 1'
#
loop_
_entity.id
_entity.type
_entity.pdbx_description
1 polymer ?
#
loop_
_entity_poly.entity_id
_entity_poly.type
_entity_poly.pdbx_seq_one_letter_code
_entity_poly.pdbx_strand_id
1 'polypeptide(L)' 'DLFKSIQTECFWIGLRNSTGSGWIWEGGSVFNGTKVLSNSPVQRCAVLMKDQFQASSCEVPVPWICEKSLR' A
#
# COMPACT_ATOMS: atom_id res chain seq x y z
N ASP A 1 17.85 -3.40 20.68
CA ASP A 1 16.86 -3.51 19.59
C ASP A 1 16.40 -2.14 19.05
N LEU A 2 17.33 -1.33 18.54
CA LEU A 2 17.02 -0.02 17.94
C LEU A 2 16.08 -0.13 16.72
N PHE A 3 16.13 -1.27 16.01
CA PHE A 3 15.31 -1.53 14.82
C PHE A 3 13.85 -1.91 15.15
N LYS A 4 13.54 -2.33 16.38
CA LYS A 4 12.15 -2.60 16.80
C LYS A 4 11.40 -1.31 17.10
N SER A 5 12.08 -0.23 17.52
CA SER A 5 11.45 1.07 17.79
C SER A 5 11.23 1.92 16.53
N ILE A 6 11.79 1.54 15.38
CA ILE A 6 11.45 2.12 14.07
C ILE A 6 10.28 1.33 13.44
N GLN A 7 9.38 0.77 14.25
CA GLN A 7 8.07 0.33 13.79
C GLN A 7 7.27 1.58 13.47
N THR A 8 7.59 2.17 12.33
CA THR A 8 6.66 3.04 11.67
C THR A 8 5.47 2.16 11.31
N GLU A 9 4.31 2.49 11.87
CA GLU A 9 3.07 1.79 11.57
C GLU A 9 2.89 1.72 10.05
N CYS A 10 3.03 0.51 9.51
CA CYS A 10 3.00 0.20 8.10
C CYS A 10 1.92 -0.84 7.91
N PHE A 11 0.92 -0.50 7.11
CA PHE A 11 -0.23 -1.35 6.89
C PHE A 11 -0.46 -1.60 5.42
N TRP A 12 -0.68 -2.85 5.05
CA TRP A 12 -1.26 -3.17 3.76
C TRP A 12 -2.62 -2.50 3.60
N ILE A 13 -2.83 -1.95 2.41
CA ILE A 13 -4.13 -1.47 1.95
C ILE A 13 -4.44 -2.15 0.61
N GLY A 14 -5.71 -2.23 0.26
CA GLY A 14 -6.18 -2.91 -0.94
C GLY A 14 -5.91 -2.14 -2.25
N LEU A 15 -4.68 -1.68 -2.47
CA LEU A 15 -4.28 -0.90 -3.65
C LEU A 15 -3.08 -1.55 -4.35
N ARG A 16 -3.22 -1.81 -5.66
CA ARG A 16 -2.23 -2.56 -6.44
C ARG A 16 -1.98 -1.97 -7.83
N ASN A 17 -0.74 -2.07 -8.31
CA ASN A 17 -0.36 -1.78 -9.69
C ASN A 17 0.15 -3.06 -10.38
N SER A 18 -0.78 -3.90 -10.84
CA SER A 18 -0.48 -5.21 -11.42
C SER A 18 0.05 -5.13 -12.86
N THR A 19 -0.43 -4.16 -13.64
CA THR A 19 -0.16 -4.03 -15.08
C THR A 19 0.87 -2.96 -15.43
N GLY A 20 1.34 -2.19 -14.44
CA GLY A 20 2.19 -1.01 -14.67
C GLY A 20 1.41 0.22 -15.15
N SER A 21 0.10 0.09 -15.39
CA SER A 21 -0.74 1.14 -16.00
C SER A 21 -1.32 2.13 -14.98
N GLY A 22 -1.17 1.86 -13.68
CA GLY A 22 -1.75 2.68 -12.62
C GLY A 22 -2.13 1.87 -11.39
N TRP A 23 -2.53 2.57 -10.34
CA TRP A 23 -2.95 1.96 -9.08
C TRP A 23 -4.47 1.75 -9.08
N ILE A 24 -4.89 0.55 -8.70
CA ILE A 24 -6.29 0.11 -8.73
C ILE A 24 -6.64 -0.45 -7.35
N TRP A 25 -7.80 -0.07 -6.82
CA TRP A 25 -8.34 -0.61 -5.58
C TRP A 25 -8.87 -2.03 -5.78
N GLU A 26 -8.97 -2.83 -4.72
CA GLU A 26 -9.57 -4.18 -4.78
C GLU A 26 -11.02 -4.16 -5.33
N GLY A 27 -11.74 -3.04 -5.18
CA GLY A 27 -13.06 -2.84 -5.79
C GLY A 27 -13.06 -2.53 -7.30
N GLY A 28 -11.89 -2.44 -7.93
CA GLY A 28 -11.72 -2.18 -9.37
C GLY A 28 -11.68 -0.70 -9.77
N SER A 29 -11.90 0.23 -8.85
CA SER A 29 -11.78 1.67 -9.14
C SER A 29 -10.31 2.10 -9.27
N VAL A 30 -10.06 3.03 -10.18
CA VAL A 30 -8.72 3.62 -10.37
C VAL A 30 -8.45 4.62 -9.24
N PHE A 31 -7.25 4.55 -8.68
CA PHE A 31 -6.79 5.50 -7.69
C PHE A 31 -6.68 6.91 -8.30
N ASN A 32 -7.32 7.88 -7.65
CA ASN A 32 -7.36 9.28 -8.07
C ASN A 32 -6.50 10.22 -7.20
N GLY A 33 -5.69 9.66 -6.28
CA GLY A 33 -4.86 10.45 -5.39
C GLY A 33 -3.56 10.95 -6.05
N THR A 34 -2.83 11.78 -5.31
CA THR A 34 -1.69 12.54 -5.83
C THR A 34 -0.47 11.68 -6.16
N LYS A 35 -0.10 10.71 -5.31
CA LYS A 35 1.06 9.84 -5.56
C LYS A 35 1.12 8.62 -4.64
N VAL A 36 1.59 7.51 -5.19
CA VAL A 36 2.18 6.40 -4.41
C VAL A 36 3.69 6.48 -4.57
N LEU A 37 4.42 6.62 -3.47
CA LEU A 37 5.88 6.70 -3.50
C LEU A 37 6.46 5.33 -3.83
N SER A 38 7.17 5.21 -4.95
CA SER A 38 7.82 3.96 -5.36
C SER A 38 9.28 4.22 -5.65
N ASN A 39 10.14 3.31 -5.21
CA ASN A 39 11.57 3.30 -5.51
C ASN A 39 11.97 2.12 -6.41
N SER A 40 11.03 1.24 -6.80
CA SER A 40 11.29 0.13 -7.70
C SER A 40 10.06 -0.31 -8.51
N PRO A 41 10.20 -0.63 -9.81
CA PRO A 41 9.10 -1.13 -10.65
C PRO A 41 8.51 -2.48 -10.21
N VAL A 42 9.21 -3.23 -9.35
CA VAL A 42 8.72 -4.53 -8.84
C VAL A 42 7.77 -4.39 -7.65
N GLN A 43 7.69 -3.20 -7.04
CA GLN A 43 6.80 -2.92 -5.93
C GLN A 43 5.39 -2.68 -6.44
N ARG A 44 4.56 -3.72 -6.41
CA ARG A 44 3.23 -3.71 -7.02
C ARG A 44 2.08 -3.55 -6.03
N CYS A 45 2.35 -3.61 -4.73
CA CYS A 45 1.31 -3.45 -3.71
C CYS A 45 1.58 -2.18 -2.90
N ALA A 46 0.54 -1.49 -2.42
CA ALA A 46 0.71 -0.28 -1.62
C ALA A 46 0.51 -0.53 -0.13
N VAL A 47 1.31 0.16 0.68
CA VAL A 47 1.18 0.24 2.13
C VAL A 47 0.90 1.69 2.54
N LEU A 48 0.16 1.85 3.64
CA LEU A 48 0.02 3.11 4.35
C LEU A 48 1.10 3.19 5.42
N MET A 49 1.96 4.21 5.34
CA MET A 49 3.06 4.44 6.27
C MET A 49 3.12 5.93 6.62
N LYS A 50 2.85 6.31 7.88
CA LYS A 50 2.77 7.72 8.33
C LYS A 50 1.90 8.59 7.42
N ASP A 51 0.67 8.14 7.16
CA ASP A 51 -0.32 8.83 6.31
C ASP A 51 0.08 9.00 4.83
N GLN A 52 1.11 8.27 4.39
CA GLN A 52 1.55 8.28 2.99
C GLN A 52 1.41 6.90 2.37
N PHE A 53 1.03 6.88 1.09
CA PHE A 53 1.04 5.67 0.30
C PHE A 53 2.45 5.39 -0.21
N GLN A 54 2.98 4.22 0.13
CA GLN A 54 4.25 3.72 -0.40
C GLN A 54 4.04 2.42 -1.16
N ALA A 55 4.79 2.23 -2.24
CA ALA A 55 4.85 0.97 -2.95
C ALA A 55 5.77 0.02 -2.18
N SER A 56 5.35 -1.23 -2.09
CA SER A 56 6.07 -2.31 -1.44
C SER A 56 5.98 -3.60 -2.27
N SER A 57 6.86 -4.54 -1.96
CA SER A 57 6.74 -5.93 -2.43
C SER A 57 5.55 -6.56 -1.73
N CYS A 58 4.70 -7.28 -2.48
CA CYS A 58 3.47 -7.87 -1.97
C CYS A 58 3.72 -8.96 -0.92
N GLU A 59 4.97 -9.39 -0.76
CA GLU A 59 5.43 -10.45 0.13
C GLU A 59 5.87 -9.92 1.51
N VAL A 60 5.88 -8.60 1.71
CA VAL A 60 6.27 -8.00 3.00
C VAL A 60 5.25 -8.34 4.10
N PRO A 61 5.67 -8.91 5.24
CA PRO A 61 4.76 -9.34 6.30
C PRO A 61 4.39 -8.18 7.24
N VAL A 62 3.49 -7.30 6.79
CA VAL A 62 2.91 -6.22 7.60
C VAL A 62 1.42 -6.45 7.85
N PRO A 63 0.85 -5.91 8.95
CA PRO A 63 -0.59 -5.94 9.19
C PRO A 63 -1.36 -5.25 8.05
N TRP A 64 -2.68 -5.42 7.99
CA TRP A 64 -3.54 -4.82 6.96
C TRP A 64 -4.72 -4.08 7.56
N ILE A 65 -5.23 -3.10 6.83
CA ILE A 65 -6.47 -2.40 7.14
C ILE A 65 -7.54 -2.87 6.17
N CYS A 66 -8.70 -3.25 6.70
CA CYS A 66 -9.87 -3.60 5.90
C CYS A 66 -10.90 -2.47 5.96
N GLU A 67 -11.55 -2.22 4.82
CA GLU A 67 -12.73 -1.36 4.73
C GLU A 67 -13.93 -2.20 4.29
N LYS A 68 -15.09 -1.95 4.89
CA LYS A 68 -16.37 -2.51 4.46
C LYS A 68 -17.44 -1.44 4.59
N SER A 69 -18.29 -1.30 3.57
CA SER A 69 -19.45 -0.42 3.66
C SER A 69 -20.45 -0.92 4.70
N LEU A 70 -20.93 0.00 5.55
CA LEU A 70 -22.04 -0.24 6.48
C LEU A 70 -23.36 -0.23 5.68
N ARG A 71 -23.63 -1.30 4.94
CA ARG A 71 -24.96 -1.56 4.37
C ARG A 71 -25.84 -2.27 5.38
#